data_AF-A0A2P9CVF3-F1
#
_entry.id   AF-A0A2P9CVF3-F1
#
_cell.length_a   1.000
_cell.length_b   1.000
_cell.length_c   1.000
_cell.angle_alpha   90.00
_cell.angle_beta   90.00
_cell.angle_gamma   90.00
#
_symmetry.space_group_name_H-M   'P 1'
#
loop_
_entity.id
_entity.type
_entity.pdbx_description
1 polymer ?
#
loop_
_entity_poly.entity_id
_entity_poly.type
_entity_poly.pdbx_seq_one_letter_code
_entity_poly.pdbx_strand_id
1 'polypeptide(L)'
;MCAEILLEKPYFFSNKNIDAVNIVNEYFDLYLKYESNTKYLKGHLFKFLYKYFQVHTDLRDMLNNCHTLNDYINFKNLLNQRKNSGTLTETSYSWYRRYRKDI
;
A
#
# COMPACT_ATOMS: atom_id res chain seq x y z
N MET A 1 -3.10 22.61 -1.21
CA MET A 1 -3.07 21.39 -0.35
C MET A 1 -2.68 20.19 -1.19
N CYS A 2 -1.84 19.29 -0.66
CA CYS A 2 -1.38 18.07 -1.34
C CYS A 2 -2.02 16.79 -0.76
N ALA A 3 -3.25 16.88 -0.27
CA ALA A 3 -3.86 15.83 0.55
C ALA A 3 -3.94 14.47 -0.16
N GLU A 4 -4.32 14.43 -1.44
CA GLU A 4 -4.49 13.16 -2.17
C GLU A 4 -3.17 12.49 -2.53
N ILE A 5 -2.15 13.23 -2.96
CA ILE A 5 -0.86 12.63 -3.33
C ILE A 5 -0.16 12.00 -2.12
N LEU A 6 -0.36 12.56 -0.92
CA LEU A 6 0.20 12.01 0.32
C LEU A 6 -0.39 10.63 0.68
N LEU A 7 -1.61 10.34 0.21
CA LEU A 7 -2.23 9.03 0.43
C LEU A 7 -1.61 7.93 -0.45
N GLU A 8 -1.03 8.28 -1.60
CA GLU A 8 -0.29 7.33 -2.44
C GLU A 8 1.19 7.32 -2.09
N LYS A 9 1.77 8.51 -1.84
CA LYS A 9 3.20 8.73 -1.62
C LYS A 9 3.41 9.56 -0.35
N PRO A 10 3.36 8.95 0.85
CA PRO A 10 3.54 9.68 2.11
C PRO A 10 4.94 10.30 2.24
N TYR A 11 5.92 9.76 1.51
CA TYR A 11 7.29 10.26 1.43
C TYR A 11 7.46 11.47 0.49
N PHE A 12 6.38 12.05 -0.05
CA PHE A 12 6.42 13.11 -1.06
C PHE A 12 7.33 14.29 -0.69
N PHE A 13 7.33 14.73 0.58
CA PHE A 13 8.15 15.85 1.04
C PHE A 13 9.58 15.47 1.47
N SER A 14 9.92 14.18 1.43
CA SER A 14 11.23 13.69 1.89
C SER A 14 12.32 13.73 0.82
N ASN A 15 11.98 14.05 -0.44
CA ASN A 15 12.84 13.92 -1.63
C ASN A 15 13.46 12.53 -1.81
N LYS A 16 12.98 11.50 -1.11
CA LYS A 16 13.39 10.11 -1.26
C LYS A 16 12.43 9.39 -2.19
N ASN A 17 12.94 8.44 -2.97
CA ASN A 17 12.09 7.47 -3.64
C ASN A 17 12.04 6.20 -2.79
N ILE A 18 10.93 6.00 -2.09
CA ILE A 18 10.75 4.87 -1.17
C ILE A 18 9.79 3.87 -1.82
N ASP A 19 10.20 2.62 -1.83
CA ASP A 19 9.38 1.50 -2.26
C ASP A 19 8.11 1.37 -1.40
N ALA A 20 6.96 1.14 -2.02
CA ALA A 20 5.69 1.14 -1.30
C ALA A 20 5.58 0.02 -0.26
N VAL A 21 6.26 -1.11 -0.44
CA VAL A 21 6.30 -2.19 0.57
C VAL A 21 7.03 -1.72 1.83
N ASN A 22 8.08 -0.90 1.70
CA ASN A 22 8.76 -0.33 2.85
C ASN A 22 7.85 0.63 3.63
N ILE A 23 7.10 1.48 2.91
CA ILE A 23 6.08 2.35 3.51
C ILE A 23 5.02 1.54 4.24
N VAL A 24 4.56 0.43 3.65
CA VAL A 24 3.61 -0.48 4.29
C VAL A 24 4.21 -1.05 5.57
N ASN A 25 5.45 -1.53 5.55
CA ASN A 25 6.11 -2.08 6.74
C ASN A 25 6.18 -1.07 7.88
N GLU A 26 6.65 0.15 7.60
CA GLU A 26 6.70 1.24 8.57
C GLU A 26 5.30 1.60 9.09
N TYR A 27 4.31 1.68 8.20
CA TYR A 27 2.94 1.99 8.56
C TYR A 27 2.32 0.91 9.46
N PHE A 28 2.63 -0.38 9.23
CA PHE A 28 2.23 -1.46 10.12
C PHE A 28 2.83 -1.31 11.52
N ASP A 29 4.10 -0.93 11.62
CA ASP A 29 4.77 -0.77 12.90
C ASP A 29 4.17 0.42 13.69
N LEU A 30 3.80 1.50 12.99
CA LEU A 30 3.05 2.62 13.57
C LEU A 30 1.64 2.20 13.98
N TYR A 31 0.94 1.44 13.14
CA TYR A 31 -0.40 0.94 13.44
C TYR A 31 -0.40 0.09 14.71
N LEU A 32 0.52 -0.86 14.83
CA LEU A 32 0.66 -1.71 16.02
C LEU A 32 0.99 -0.92 17.29
N LYS A 33 1.66 0.22 17.16
CA LYS A 33 2.05 1.06 18.29
C LYS A 33 0.94 2.02 18.75
N TYR A 34 0.14 2.55 17.82
CA TYR A 34 -0.72 3.70 18.09
C TYR A 34 -2.20 3.51 17.74
N GLU A 35 -2.55 2.58 16.86
CA GLU A 35 -3.91 2.47 16.32
C GLU A 35 -4.63 1.18 16.75
N SER A 36 -5.95 1.26 16.78
CA SER A 36 -6.83 0.15 17.16
C SER A 36 -7.85 -0.24 16.07
N ASN A 37 -8.02 0.55 15.00
CA ASN A 37 -9.07 0.32 14.01
C ASN A 37 -8.53 -0.09 12.63
N THR A 38 -8.73 -1.36 12.30
CA THR A 38 -8.29 -1.99 11.03
C THR A 38 -8.91 -1.38 9.78
N LYS A 39 -10.02 -0.64 9.90
CA LYS A 39 -10.68 0.04 8.77
C LYS A 39 -9.75 1.06 8.11
N TYR A 40 -9.01 1.83 8.90
CA TYR A 40 -8.07 2.82 8.38
C TYR A 40 -6.84 2.16 7.76
N LEU A 41 -6.34 1.11 8.40
CA LEU A 41 -5.25 0.28 7.88
C LEU A 41 -5.57 -0.21 6.46
N LYS A 42 -6.69 -0.90 6.26
CA LYS A 42 -7.10 -1.41 4.95
C LYS A 42 -7.17 -0.31 3.90
N GLY A 43 -7.82 0.81 4.25
CA GLY A 43 -8.00 1.95 3.35
C GLY A 43 -6.67 2.58 2.92
N HIS A 44 -5.67 2.66 3.79
CA HIS A 44 -4.35 3.19 3.45
C HIS A 44 -3.52 2.21 2.63
N LEU A 45 -3.54 0.92 2.98
CA LEU A 45 -2.82 -0.12 2.23
C LEU A 45 -3.28 -0.19 0.76
N PHE A 46 -4.59 -0.04 0.49
CA PHE A 46 -5.10 0.05 -0.88
C PHE A 46 -4.55 1.21 -1.69
N LYS A 47 -4.22 2.33 -1.03
CA LYS A 47 -3.70 3.53 -1.71
C LYS A 47 -2.20 3.44 -1.92
N PHE A 48 -1.44 2.99 -0.91
CA PHE A 48 0.00 2.77 -1.02
C PHE A 48 0.34 1.71 -2.08
N LEU A 49 -0.40 0.60 -2.09
CA LEU A 49 -0.14 -0.54 -2.98
C LEU A 49 -0.92 -0.49 -4.29
N TYR A 50 -1.62 0.60 -4.58
CA TYR A 50 -2.49 0.71 -5.75
C TYR A 50 -1.81 0.28 -7.05
N LYS A 51 -0.55 0.67 -7.24
CA LYS A 51 0.25 0.35 -8.43
C LYS A 51 0.51 -1.14 -8.59
N TYR A 52 0.83 -1.82 -7.47
CA TYR A 52 1.02 -3.26 -7.45
C TYR A 52 -0.29 -3.98 -7.72
N PHE A 53 -1.40 -3.50 -7.16
CA PHE A 53 -2.73 -4.09 -7.33
C PHE A 53 -3.32 -3.98 -8.73
N GLN A 54 -2.73 -3.15 -9.61
CA GLN A 54 -3.09 -3.18 -11.04
C GLN A 54 -2.51 -4.40 -11.76
N VAL A 55 -1.43 -5.00 -11.25
CA VAL A 55 -0.81 -6.21 -11.82
C VAL A 55 -1.18 -7.45 -11.00
N HIS A 56 -1.01 -7.36 -9.68
CA HIS A 56 -1.16 -8.45 -8.71
C HIS A 56 -2.55 -8.39 -8.09
N THR A 57 -3.57 -8.72 -8.90
CA THR A 57 -4.98 -8.72 -8.46
C THR A 57 -5.25 -9.71 -7.33
N ASP A 58 -4.48 -10.79 -7.27
CA ASP A 58 -4.51 -11.75 -6.18
C ASP A 58 -4.13 -11.13 -4.82
N LEU A 59 -3.12 -10.26 -4.77
CA LEU A 59 -2.78 -9.50 -3.56
C LEU A 59 -3.87 -8.48 -3.20
N ARG A 60 -4.50 -7.88 -4.21
CA ARG A 60 -5.62 -6.96 -4.02
C ARG A 60 -6.81 -7.67 -3.37
N ASP A 61 -7.15 -8.85 -3.88
CA ASP A 61 -8.26 -9.66 -3.39
C ASP A 61 -7.96 -10.22 -2.00
N MET A 62 -6.72 -10.65 -1.76
CA MET A 62 -6.26 -11.06 -0.42
C MET A 62 -6.45 -9.94 0.60
N LEU A 63 -5.98 -8.72 0.30
CA LEU A 63 -6.18 -7.57 1.19
C LEU A 63 -7.67 -7.24 1.37
N ASN A 64 -8.48 -7.43 0.33
CA ASN A 64 -9.92 -7.22 0.41
C ASN A 64 -10.62 -8.22 1.35
N ASN A 65 -10.06 -9.41 1.53
CA ASN A 65 -10.59 -10.45 2.41
C ASN A 65 -9.92 -10.46 3.81
N CYS A 66 -9.04 -9.52 4.12
CA CYS A 66 -8.53 -9.34 5.48
C CYS A 66 -9.60 -8.74 6.40
N HIS A 67 -9.84 -9.38 7.54
CA HIS A 67 -10.79 -8.94 8.56
C HIS A 67 -10.18 -8.85 9.96
N THR A 68 -9.19 -9.67 10.25
CA THR A 68 -8.49 -9.73 11.53
C THR A 68 -7.06 -9.22 11.42
N LEU A 69 -6.45 -8.84 12.55
CA LEU A 69 -5.05 -8.41 12.58
C LEU A 69 -4.10 -9.47 12.03
N ASN A 70 -4.37 -10.75 12.31
CA ASN A 70 -3.57 -11.86 11.80
C ASN A 70 -3.61 -11.94 10.26
N ASP A 71 -4.76 -11.65 9.63
CA ASP A 71 -4.85 -11.61 8.17
C ASP A 71 -3.94 -10.53 7.59
N TYR A 72 -3.91 -9.36 8.22
CA TYR A 72 -3.03 -8.25 7.81
C TYR A 72 -1.54 -8.58 8.01
N ILE A 73 -1.19 -9.27 9.10
CA ILE A 73 0.19 -9.74 9.33
C ILE A 73 0.58 -10.76 8.26
N ASN A 74 -0.30 -11.72 7.95
CA ASN A 74 -0.07 -12.71 6.89
C ASN A 74 0.09 -12.03 5.52
N PHE A 75 -0.73 -11.04 5.23
CA PHE A 75 -0.60 -10.20 4.03
C PHE A 75 0.75 -9.48 3.98
N LYS A 76 1.18 -8.83 5.08
CA LYS A 76 2.49 -8.16 5.18
C LYS A 76 3.62 -9.16 4.90
N ASN A 77 3.56 -10.36 5.47
CA ASN A 77 4.60 -11.38 5.28
C ASN A 77 4.68 -11.84 3.82
N LEU A 78 3.54 -12.14 3.19
CA LEU A 78 3.52 -12.52 1.77
C LEU A 78 4.03 -11.40 0.86
N LEU A 79 3.64 -10.15 1.14
CA LEU A 79 4.10 -8.99 0.38
C LEU A 79 5.62 -8.85 0.45
N ASN A 80 6.21 -8.98 1.64
CA ASN A 80 7.66 -8.97 1.82
C ASN A 80 8.35 -10.16 1.15
N GLN A 81 7.76 -11.34 1.21
CA GLN A 81 8.28 -12.51 0.51
C GLN A 81 8.37 -12.26 -0.99
N ARG A 82 7.29 -11.74 -1.62
CA ARG A 82 7.28 -11.43 -3.05
C ARG A 82 8.22 -10.30 -3.45
N LYS A 83 8.41 -9.34 -2.56
CA LYS A 83 9.44 -8.31 -2.73
C LYS A 83 10.84 -8.92 -2.75
N ASN A 84 11.15 -9.77 -1.76
CA ASN A 84 12.47 -10.38 -1.63
C ASN A 84 12.78 -11.37 -2.75
N SER A 85 11.76 -12.05 -3.30
CA SER A 85 11.90 -12.90 -4.48
C SER A 85 11.96 -12.13 -5.81
N GLY A 86 11.80 -10.79 -5.79
CA GLY A 86 11.83 -9.96 -6.99
C GLY A 86 10.64 -10.16 -7.93
N THR A 87 9.53 -10.74 -7.43
CA THR A 87 8.35 -11.06 -8.25
C THR A 87 7.32 -9.93 -8.28
N LEU A 88 7.51 -8.88 -7.48
CA LEU A 88 6.65 -7.70 -7.49
C LEU A 88 7.02 -6.77 -8.63
N THR A 89 6.02 -6.36 -9.38
CA THR A 89 6.11 -5.38 -10.47
C THR A 89 5.02 -4.34 -10.30
N GLU A 90 5.36 -3.07 -10.51
CA GLU A 90 4.41 -1.97 -10.43
C GLU A 90 4.02 -1.46 -11.82
N THR A 91 2.80 -0.91 -11.91
CA THR A 91 2.38 -0.15 -13.10
C THR A 91 2.80 1.31 -13.02
N SER A 92 2.80 1.98 -14.18
CA SER A 92 2.96 3.44 -14.27
C SER A 92 1.71 4.21 -13.81
N TYR A 93 0.56 3.53 -13.65
CA TYR A 93 -0.66 4.13 -13.15
C TYR A 93 -0.46 4.71 -11.75
N SER A 94 -1.24 5.73 -11.42
CA SER A 94 -1.17 6.40 -10.12
C SER A 94 -2.56 6.48 -9.51
N TRP A 95 -2.66 6.13 -8.23
CA TRP A 95 -3.90 6.27 -7.49
C TRP A 95 -4.38 7.72 -7.52
N TYR A 96 -3.47 8.68 -7.31
CA TYR A 96 -3.75 10.11 -7.34
C TYR A 96 -4.26 10.59 -8.70
N ARG A 97 -3.80 10.00 -9.81
CA ARG A 97 -4.21 10.42 -11.16
C ARG A 97 -5.39 9.65 -11.75
N ARG A 98 -5.96 8.68 -11.02
CA ARG A 98 -6.97 7.72 -11.54
C ARG A 98 -8.24 8.34 -12.16
N TYR A 99 -8.60 9.57 -11.79
CA TYR A 99 -9.78 10.27 -12.31
C TYR A 99 -9.45 11.42 -13.27
N ARG A 100 -8.16 11.65 -13.56
CA ARG A 100 -7.79 12.66 -14.55
C ARG A 100 -8.04 12.07 -15.92
N LYS A 101 -8.80 12.79 -16.75
CA LYS A 101 -8.88 12.49 -18.18
C LYS A 101 -7.49 12.72 -18.78
N ASP A 102 -7.04 11.79 -19.62
CA ASP A 102 -5.86 12.03 -20.45
C ASP A 102 -6.18 13.24 -21.34
N ILE A 103 -5.32 14.27 -21.25
CA ILE A 103 -5.36 15.46 -22.10
C ILE A 103 -4.52 15.17 -23.34
#